data_AF-A0A1A0V7T9-F1
#
_entry.id   AF-A0A1A0V7T9-F1
#
_cell.length_a   1.000
_cell.length_b   1.000
_cell.length_c   1.000
_cell.angle_alpha   90.00
_cell.angle_beta   90.00
_cell.angle_gamma   90.00
#
_symmetry.space_group_name_H-M   'P 1'
#
loop_
_entity.id
_entity.type
_entity.pdbx_description
1 polymer ?
#
loop_
_entity_poly.entity_id
_entity_poly.type
_entity_poly.pdbx_seq_one_letter_code
_entity_poly.pdbx_strand_id
1 'polypeptide(L)' 'MPLPGTPAWCGMADDDARKLLALVLGGVREALANDTRQEHLADASKKICTAADWTAIARAQLRHARAVTSGAYIPRRAS' A
#
# COMPACT_ATOMS: atom_id res chain seq x y z
N MET A 1 -18.97 23.33 5.58
CA MET A 1 -19.42 22.38 6.61
C MET A 1 -18.19 21.67 7.17
N PRO A 2 -18.02 21.56 8.50
CA PRO A 2 -16.84 20.94 9.10
C PRO A 2 -16.64 19.50 8.62
N LEU A 3 -15.37 19.10 8.45
CA LEU A 3 -15.01 17.73 8.07
C LEU A 3 -15.35 16.76 9.23
N PRO A 4 -15.97 15.61 8.96
CA PRO A 4 -16.29 14.64 10.01
C PRO A 4 -15.06 14.25 10.84
N GLY A 5 -15.24 14.16 12.16
CA GLY A 5 -14.17 13.80 13.10
C GLY A 5 -13.19 14.93 13.46
N THR A 6 -13.30 16.12 12.85
CA THR A 6 -12.51 17.28 13.26
C THR A 6 -13.04 17.88 14.58
N PRO A 7 -12.22 18.58 15.38
CA PRO A 7 -12.69 19.24 16.60
C PRO A 7 -13.88 20.18 16.37
N ALA A 8 -13.90 20.89 15.24
CA ALA A 8 -15.01 21.76 14.85
C ALA A 8 -16.30 20.98 14.54
N TRP A 9 -16.21 19.75 14.04
CA TRP A 9 -17.36 18.85 13.85
C TRP A 9 -17.82 18.22 15.17
N CYS A 10 -16.87 17.80 16.02
CA CYS A 10 -17.17 17.23 17.34
C CYS A 10 -17.89 18.22 18.25
N GLY A 11 -17.56 19.51 18.16
CA GLY A 11 -18.20 20.58 18.92
C GLY A 11 -19.60 20.99 18.44
N MET A 12 -20.11 20.41 17.35
CA MET A 12 -21.49 20.65 16.89
C MET A 12 -22.50 19.90 17.77
N ALA A 13 -23.71 20.44 17.91
CA ALA A 13 -24.81 19.75 18.60
C ALA A 13 -25.19 18.44 17.88
N ASP A 14 -25.57 17.42 18.64
CA ASP A 14 -25.85 16.08 18.10
C ASP A 14 -27.12 16.01 17.24
N ASP A 15 -28.04 16.96 17.43
CA ASP A 15 -29.27 17.13 16.66
C ASP A 15 -29.10 18.08 15.45
N ASP A 16 -27.92 18.67 15.26
CA ASP A 16 -27.64 19.52 14.10
C ASP A 16 -27.60 18.67 12.83
N ALA A 17 -28.58 18.85 11.95
CA ALA A 17 -28.67 18.15 10.67
C ALA A 17 -27.41 18.30 9.79
N ARG A 18 -26.66 19.40 9.93
CA ARG A 18 -25.39 19.62 9.22
C ARG A 18 -24.30 18.68 9.73
N LYS A 19 -24.34 18.26 11.00
CA LYS A 19 -23.39 17.28 11.57
C LYS A 19 -23.55 15.93 10.89
N LEU A 20 -24.80 15.50 10.67
CA LEU A 20 -25.13 14.27 9.93
C LEU A 20 -24.82 14.39 8.43
N LEU A 21 -25.18 15.50 7.78
CA LEU A 21 -24.89 15.72 6.36
C LEU A 21 -23.38 15.67 6.06
N ALA A 22 -22.55 16.10 7.01
CA ALA A 22 -21.09 15.98 6.88
C ALA A 22 -20.62 14.54 6.74
N LEU A 23 -21.24 13.60 7.44
CA LEU A 23 -20.93 12.18 7.31
C LEU A 23 -21.33 11.65 5.94
N VAL A 24 -22.49 12.04 5.42
CA VAL A 24 -22.97 11.61 4.09
C VAL A 24 -22.00 12.08 3.00
N LEU A 25 -21.67 13.36 2.97
CA LEU A 25 -20.74 13.91 1.96
C LEU A 25 -19.32 13.37 2.13
N GLY A 26 -18.85 13.25 3.38
CA GLY A 26 -17.55 12.68 3.71
C GLY A 26 -17.44 11.21 3.29
N GLY A 27 -18.49 10.42 3.52
CA GLY A 27 -18.56 9.01 3.17
C GLY A 27 -18.54 8.79 1.66
N VAL A 28 -19.31 9.56 0.87
CA VAL A 28 -19.28 9.48 -0.60
C VAL A 28 -17.89 9.79 -1.14
N ARG A 29 -17.27 10.87 -0.65
CA ARG A 29 -15.90 11.24 -1.07
C ARG A 29 -14.89 10.14 -0.70
N GLU A 30 -14.96 9.60 0.51
CA GLU A 30 -14.02 8.56 0.95
C GLU A 30 -14.22 7.25 0.18
N ALA A 31 -15.46 6.87 -0.14
CA ALA A 31 -15.74 5.71 -0.98
C ALA A 31 -15.09 5.84 -2.36
N LEU A 32 -15.25 6.99 -3.02
CA LEU A 32 -14.62 7.28 -4.32
C LEU A 32 -13.09 7.32 -4.23
N ALA A 33 -12.55 7.95 -3.19
CA ALA A 33 -11.11 8.01 -2.97
C ALA A 33 -10.53 6.62 -2.71
N ASN A 34 -11.24 5.78 -1.98
CA ASN A 34 -10.84 4.41 -1.70
C ASN A 34 -10.84 3.55 -2.96
N ASP A 35 -11.87 3.65 -3.79
CA ASP A 35 -11.95 2.96 -5.07
C ASP A 35 -10.74 3.31 -5.97
N THR A 36 -10.50 4.61 -6.16
CA THR A 36 -9.35 5.11 -6.94
C THR A 36 -8.01 4.62 -6.39
N ARG A 37 -7.85 4.63 -5.06
CA ARG A 37 -6.63 4.15 -4.40
C ARG A 37 -6.43 2.65 -4.59
N GLN A 38 -7.50 1.87 -4.51
CA GLN A 38 -7.46 0.42 -4.74
C GLN A 38 -7.10 0.09 -6.18
N GLU A 39 -7.62 0.85 -7.15
CA GLU A 39 -7.25 0.72 -8.56
C GLU A 39 -5.75 0.95 -8.77
N HIS A 40 -5.20 2.05 -8.25
CA HIS A 40 -3.77 2.35 -8.35
C HIS A 40 -2.88 1.30 -7.66
N LEU A 41 -3.28 0.80 -6.49
CA LEU A 41 -2.55 -0.27 -5.80
C LEU A 41 -2.58 -1.57 -6.59
N ALA A 42 -3.72 -1.92 -7.19
CA ALA A 42 -3.85 -3.11 -8.02
C ALA A 42 -2.99 -3.02 -9.28
N ASP A 43 -2.98 -1.87 -9.95
CA ASP A 43 -2.11 -1.61 -11.11
C ASP A 43 -0.61 -1.69 -10.73
N ALA A 44 -0.21 -1.04 -9.64
CA ALA A 44 1.16 -1.12 -9.13
C ALA A 44 1.58 -2.55 -8.79
N SER A 45 0.70 -3.32 -8.15
CA SER A 45 0.93 -4.73 -7.82
C SER A 45 1.16 -5.57 -9.08
N LYS A 46 0.33 -5.40 -10.11
CA LYS A 46 0.49 -6.09 -11.40
C LYS A 46 1.83 -5.72 -12.06
N LYS A 47 2.15 -4.43 -12.12
CA LYS A 47 3.42 -3.93 -12.69
C LYS A 47 4.64 -4.52 -11.98
N ILE A 48 4.63 -4.56 -10.64
CA ILE A 48 5.70 -5.18 -9.85
C ILE A 48 5.78 -6.67 -10.17
N CYS A 49 4.64 -7.38 -10.16
CA CYS A 49 4.58 -8.81 -10.44
C CYS A 49 5.18 -9.15 -11.82
N THR A 50 4.95 -8.31 -12.83
CA THR A 50 5.47 -8.52 -14.19
C THR A 50 6.83 -7.88 -14.45
N ALA A 51 7.41 -7.14 -13.50
CA ALA A 51 8.66 -6.40 -13.71
C ALA A 51 9.88 -7.31 -13.90
N ALA A 52 9.85 -8.54 -13.41
CA ALA A 52 10.94 -9.51 -13.52
C ALA A 52 10.45 -10.95 -13.33
N ASP A 53 11.28 -11.92 -13.72
CA ASP A 53 11.10 -13.32 -13.31
C ASP A 53 11.50 -13.50 -11.84
N TRP A 54 10.57 -13.19 -10.95
CA TRP A 54 10.76 -13.30 -9.50
C TRP A 54 11.12 -14.72 -9.06
N THR A 55 10.65 -15.75 -9.77
CA THR A 55 11.01 -17.14 -9.49
C THR A 55 12.46 -17.43 -9.85
N ALA A 56 12.98 -16.92 -10.97
CA ALA A 56 14.40 -17.02 -11.29
C ALA A 56 15.28 -16.27 -10.29
N ILE A 57 14.87 -15.06 -9.89
CA ILE A 57 15.59 -14.27 -8.88
C ILE A 57 15.65 -15.02 -7.56
N ALA A 58 14.51 -15.51 -7.05
CA ALA A 58 14.46 -16.27 -5.81
C ALA A 58 15.34 -17.54 -5.87
N ARG A 59 15.31 -18.28 -6.98
CA ARG A 59 16.16 -19.45 -7.19
C ARG A 59 17.65 -19.08 -7.22
N ALA A 60 18.02 -17.97 -7.85
CA ALA A 60 19.39 -17.48 -7.87
C ALA A 60 19.89 -17.15 -6.45
N GLN A 61 19.08 -16.42 -5.67
CA GLN A 61 19.41 -16.09 -4.27
C GLN A 61 19.55 -17.33 -3.39
N LEU A 62 18.63 -18.30 -3.52
CA LEU A 62 18.70 -19.54 -2.76
C LEU A 62 19.94 -20.37 -3.13
N ARG A 63 20.27 -20.49 -4.42
CA ARG A 63 21.49 -21.18 -4.87
C ARG A 63 22.74 -20.51 -4.32
N HIS A 64 22.80 -19.18 -4.36
CA HIS A 64 23.91 -18.42 -3.81
C HIS A 64 24.06 -18.65 -2.30
N ALA A 65 22.98 -18.51 -1.53
CA ALA A 65 22.99 -18.76 -0.08
C ALA A 65 23.49 -20.17 0.25
N ARG A 66 23.02 -21.20 -0.46
CA ARG A 66 23.49 -22.58 -0.30
C ARG A 66 24.97 -22.75 -0.64
N ALA A 67 25.45 -22.11 -1.70
CA ALA A 67 26.86 -22.15 -2.08
C ALA A 67 27.75 -21.50 -1.00
N VAL A 68 27.29 -20.40 -0.39
CA VAL A 68 27.97 -19.75 0.73
C VAL A 68 28.03 -20.68 1.94
N THR A 69 26.89 -21.25 2.36
CA THR A 69 26.84 -22.14 3.53
C THR A 69 27.64 -23.42 3.36
N SER A 70 27.66 -24.00 2.15
CA SER A 70 28.42 -25.22 1.85
C SER A 70 29.92 -24.96 1.62
N GLY A 71 30.36 -23.70 1.58
CA GLY A 71 31.74 -23.34 1.25
C GLY A 71 32.10 -23.47 -0.24
N ALA A 72 31.13 -23.83 -1.11
CA ALA A 72 31.33 -23.91 -2.56
C ALA A 72 31.41 -22.53 -3.24
N TYR A 73 30.99 -21.47 -2.57
CA TYR A 73 31.05 -20.11 -3.09
C TYR A 73 32.47 -19.54 -3.07
N ILE A 74 32.95 -19.09 -4.23
CA ILE A 74 34.24 -18.42 -4.39
C ILE A 74 33.98 -16.91 -4.56
N PRO A 75 34.43 -16.05 -3.63
CA PRO A 75 34.23 -14.62 -3.74
C PRO A 75 35.06 -14.03 -4.89
N ARG A 76 34.51 -13.04 -5.58
CA ARG A 76 35.27 -12.26 -6.57
C ARG A 76 36.33 -11.43 -5.84
N ARG A 77 37.58 -11.46 -6.32
CA ARG A 77 38.61 -10.52 -5.86
C ARG A 77 38.27 -9.11 -6.32
N ALA A 78 38.27 -8.17 -5.39
CA ALA A 78 38.24 -6.75 -5.74
C ALA A 78 39.51 -6.41 -6.53
N SER A 79 39.36 -5.65 -7.61
CA SER A 79 40.45 -5.10 -8.40
C SER A 79 41.07 -3.90 -7.70
#